data_AF-A0A967YT66-F1
#
_entry.id   AF-A0A967YT66-F1
#
_cell.length_a   1.000
_cell.length_b   1.000
_cell.length_c   1.000
_cell.angle_alpha   90.00
_cell.angle_beta   90.00
_cell.angle_gamma   90.00
#
_symmetry.space_group_name_H-M   'P 1'
#
loop_
_entity.id
_entity.type
_entity.pdbx_description
1 polymer ?
#
loop_
_entity_poly.entity_id
_entity_poly.type
_entity_poly.pdbx_seq_one_letter_code
_entity_poly.pdbx_strand_id
1 'polypeptide(L)'
;MISLRNFLLICFLLTHVPIIHSQNSTARFMLWQPSARSISMGGVGTAIVDNSFAVFYNPAGLAFANGINLAGSFVKPFPFFEHTIHSLTALSASFKGFGTLAISANRFWRERQAITDETGPEIIGVDEKKFNFFKSTHWEIKLSYAT
;
A
#
# COMPACT_ATOMS: atom_id res chain seq x y z
N MET A 1 21.48 -27.24 -43.35
CA MET A 1 21.21 -28.19 -42.23
C MET A 1 21.84 -27.63 -40.97
N ILE A 2 21.05 -27.39 -39.92
CA ILE A 2 21.57 -26.94 -38.61
C ILE A 2 22.24 -28.14 -37.92
N SER A 3 23.44 -27.96 -37.36
CA SER A 3 24.14 -29.04 -36.65
C SER A 3 23.44 -29.37 -35.33
N LEU A 4 23.47 -30.65 -34.92
CA LEU A 4 22.82 -31.14 -33.69
C LEU A 4 23.26 -30.36 -32.44
N ARG A 5 24.54 -29.97 -32.37
CA ARG A 5 25.08 -29.13 -31.29
C ARG A 5 24.40 -27.77 -31.23
N ASN A 6 24.25 -27.12 -32.39
CA ASN A 6 23.63 -25.80 -32.47
C ASN A 6 22.14 -25.89 -32.15
N PHE A 7 21.47 -26.98 -32.54
CA PHE A 7 20.08 -27.24 -32.18
C PHE A 7 19.90 -27.38 -30.66
N LEU A 8 20.76 -28.16 -29.99
CA LEU A 8 20.70 -28.34 -28.54
C LEU A 8 20.98 -27.05 -27.77
N LEU A 9 21.93 -26.23 -28.23
CA LEU A 9 22.21 -24.92 -27.62
C LEU A 9 21.01 -23.97 -27.74
N ILE A 10 20.32 -23.98 -28.88
CA ILE A 10 19.10 -23.18 -29.09
C ILE A 10 17.98 -23.65 -28.15
N CYS A 11 17.76 -24.95 -28.00
CA CYS A 11 16.77 -25.49 -27.06
C CYS A 11 17.08 -25.11 -25.61
N PHE A 12 18.34 -25.19 -25.20
CA PHE A 12 18.77 -24.81 -23.85
C PHE A 12 18.56 -23.30 -23.57
N LEU A 13 18.85 -22.44 -24.55
CA LEU A 13 18.61 -21.00 -24.44
C LEU A 13 17.12 -20.66 -24.36
N LEU A 14 16.27 -21.40 -25.10
CA LEU A 14 14.81 -21.23 -25.07
C LEU A 14 14.19 -21.64 -23.74
N THR A 15 14.76 -22.62 -23.02
CA THR A 15 14.26 -23.03 -21.69
C THR A 15 14.57 -22.04 -20.56
N HIS A 16 15.52 -21.13 -20.77
CA HIS A 16 15.93 -20.14 -19.78
C HIS A 16 15.38 -18.74 -20.04
N VAL A 17 14.43 -18.56 -20.97
CA VAL A 17 13.71 -17.29 -21.12
C VAL A 17 12.76 -17.15 -19.93
N PRO A 18 13.02 -16.24 -18.98
CA PRO A 18 12.06 -16.02 -17.89
C PRO A 18 10.77 -15.50 -18.51
N ILE A 19 9.65 -16.14 -18.19
CA ILE A 19 8.34 -15.58 -18.49
C ILE A 19 8.22 -14.31 -17.64
N ILE A 20 8.32 -13.14 -18.27
CA ILE A 20 8.15 -11.85 -17.61
C ILE A 20 6.67 -11.71 -17.27
N HIS A 21 6.28 -12.20 -16.10
CA HIS A 21 4.99 -11.89 -15.53
C HIS A 21 5.04 -10.48 -14.95
N SER A 22 4.09 -9.63 -15.35
CA SER A 22 3.85 -8.37 -14.65
C SER A 22 3.43 -8.70 -13.21
N GLN A 23 4.24 -8.27 -12.23
CA GLN A 23 3.83 -8.31 -10.83
C GLN A 23 2.75 -7.26 -10.61
N ASN A 24 1.49 -7.64 -10.84
CA ASN A 24 0.36 -6.82 -10.49
C ASN A 24 0.06 -7.02 -9.00
N SER A 25 0.48 -6.07 -8.17
CA SER A 25 -0.05 -5.96 -6.81
C SER A 25 -1.55 -5.64 -6.89
N THR A 26 -2.37 -6.48 -6.26
CA THR A 26 -3.83 -6.34 -6.17
C THR A 26 -4.24 -5.05 -5.44
N ALA A 27 -3.34 -4.47 -4.65
CA ALA A 27 -3.59 -3.25 -3.87
C ALA A 27 -2.37 -2.31 -3.92
N ARG A 28 -2.17 -1.66 -5.08
CA ARG A 28 -1.06 -0.71 -5.32
C ARG A 28 -0.98 0.44 -4.31
N PHE A 29 -2.10 0.80 -3.67
CA PHE A 29 -2.12 1.85 -2.66
C PHE A 29 -1.35 1.48 -1.39
N MET A 30 -1.10 0.19 -1.13
CA MET A 30 -0.28 -0.26 0.01
C MET A 30 1.21 0.07 -0.15
N LEU A 31 1.64 0.46 -1.35
CA LEU A 31 3.01 0.94 -1.57
C LEU A 31 3.22 2.37 -1.05
N TRP A 32 2.14 3.10 -0.79
CA TRP A 32 2.23 4.46 -0.25
C TRP A 32 2.42 4.42 1.26
N GLN A 33 3.45 5.12 1.71
CA GLN A 33 3.78 5.24 3.11
C GLN A 33 2.78 6.15 3.81
N PRO A 34 2.09 5.69 4.86
CA PRO A 34 1.15 6.52 5.62
C PRO A 34 1.86 7.52 6.54
N SER A 35 3.01 7.16 7.10
CA SER A 35 3.63 7.97 8.16
C SER A 35 4.43 9.14 7.59
N ALA A 36 4.14 10.37 8.05
CA ALA A 36 4.91 11.56 7.69
C ALA A 36 6.40 11.43 8.06
N ARG A 37 6.72 10.77 9.18
CA ARG A 37 8.10 10.49 9.60
C ARG A 37 8.81 9.56 8.61
N SER A 38 8.13 8.49 8.22
CA SER A 38 8.67 7.50 7.28
C SER A 38 8.91 8.12 5.90
N ILE A 39 7.95 8.90 5.40
CA ILE A 39 8.07 9.65 4.14
C ILE A 39 9.25 10.64 4.21
N SER A 40 9.38 11.41 5.30
CA SER A 40 10.44 12.41 5.47
C SER A 40 11.83 11.78 5.59
N MET A 41 11.90 10.51 6.02
CA MET A 41 13.13 9.72 6.07
C MET A 41 13.34 8.89 4.78
N GLY A 42 12.56 9.13 3.73
CA GLY A 42 12.78 8.57 2.40
C GLY A 42 12.32 7.12 2.21
N GLY A 43 11.39 6.59 3.00
CA GLY A 43 10.97 5.19 2.81
C GLY A 43 10.92 4.32 4.05
N VAL A 44 11.52 4.77 5.15
CA VAL A 44 11.92 3.86 6.22
C VAL A 44 10.85 3.74 7.30
N GLY A 45 10.60 2.53 7.76
CA GLY A 45 9.56 2.29 8.78
C GLY A 45 9.64 0.92 9.45
N THR A 46 10.34 -0.04 8.82
CA THR A 46 10.45 -1.42 9.30
C THR A 46 11.22 -1.55 10.63
N ALA A 47 12.20 -0.68 10.87
CA ALA A 47 12.99 -0.65 12.11
C ALA A 47 12.49 0.38 13.14
N ILE A 48 11.40 1.10 12.85
CA ILE A 48 10.82 2.11 13.75
C ILE A 48 9.74 1.43 14.58
N VAL A 49 9.95 1.36 15.90
CA VAL A 49 9.12 0.56 16.83
C VAL A 49 8.38 1.40 17.89
N ASP A 50 8.46 2.73 17.80
CA ASP A 50 7.99 3.63 18.85
C ASP A 50 6.54 4.09 18.73
N ASN A 51 5.79 3.61 17.73
CA ASN A 51 4.42 4.06 17.48
C ASN A 51 3.55 3.04 16.75
N SER A 52 2.24 3.32 16.68
CA SER A 52 1.25 2.43 16.06
C SER A 52 1.35 2.30 14.53
N PHE A 53 2.18 3.11 13.84
CA PHE A 53 2.48 2.87 12.41
C PHE A 53 3.28 1.58 12.19
N ALA A 54 3.86 0.97 13.24
CA ALA A 54 4.49 -0.34 13.15
C ALA A 54 3.52 -1.42 12.61
N VAL A 55 2.20 -1.30 12.85
CA VAL A 55 1.17 -2.18 12.25
C VAL A 55 1.25 -2.22 10.73
N PHE A 56 1.55 -1.08 10.10
CA PHE A 56 1.67 -0.97 8.65
C PHE A 56 3.01 -1.52 8.15
N TYR A 57 4.12 -1.14 8.78
CA TYR A 57 5.48 -1.45 8.30
C TYR A 57 6.03 -2.80 8.76
N ASN A 58 5.96 -3.07 10.07
CA ASN A 58 6.53 -4.26 10.70
C ASN A 58 5.80 -4.56 12.02
N PRO A 59 4.78 -5.44 11.99
CA PRO A 59 4.04 -5.82 13.19
C PRO A 59 4.89 -6.38 14.32
N ALA A 60 6.04 -7.01 14.03
CA ALA A 60 6.95 -7.51 15.07
C ALA A 60 7.53 -6.39 15.94
N GLY A 61 7.60 -5.16 15.40
CA GLY A 61 8.00 -3.97 16.15
C GLY A 61 7.06 -3.63 17.30
N LEU A 62 5.80 -4.10 17.27
CA LEU A 62 4.82 -3.87 18.34
C LEU A 62 5.23 -4.51 19.67
N ALA A 63 6.10 -5.53 19.67
CA ALA A 63 6.63 -6.12 20.89
C ALA A 63 7.38 -5.09 21.76
N PHE A 64 7.93 -4.05 21.14
CA PHE A 64 8.64 -2.96 21.82
C PHE A 64 7.75 -1.74 22.09
N ALA A 65 6.51 -1.74 21.62
CA ALA A 65 5.56 -0.66 21.87
C ALA A 65 5.06 -0.72 23.32
N ASN A 66 4.95 0.44 23.95
CA ASN A 66 4.57 0.58 25.35
C ASN A 66 3.27 1.39 25.50
N GLY A 67 2.40 0.95 26.41
CA GLY A 67 1.13 1.62 26.71
C GLY A 67 0.12 1.55 25.56
N ILE A 68 -0.75 2.56 25.48
CA ILE A 68 -1.74 2.72 24.43
C ILE A 68 -1.27 3.84 23.50
N ASN A 69 -1.23 3.59 22.20
CA ASN A 69 -0.78 4.55 21.20
C ASN A 69 -1.80 4.66 20.06
N LEU A 70 -2.21 5.89 19.75
CA LEU A 70 -3.09 6.21 18.62
C LEU A 70 -2.30 7.05 17.61
N ALA A 71 -2.27 6.59 16.36
CA ALA A 71 -1.59 7.26 15.26
C ALA A 71 -2.55 7.47 14.09
N GLY A 72 -2.42 8.61 13.41
CA GLY A 72 -3.23 8.98 12.26
C GLY A 72 -2.40 9.70 11.21
N SER A 73 -2.76 9.52 9.96
CA SER A 73 -2.07 10.13 8.82
C SER A 73 -3.02 10.46 7.69
N PHE A 74 -2.66 11.52 6.96
CA PHE A 74 -3.37 11.99 5.79
C PHE A 74 -2.34 12.54 4.80
N VAL A 75 -2.30 11.99 3.59
CA VAL A 75 -1.36 12.38 2.55
C VAL A 75 -2.03 12.44 1.18
N LYS A 76 -1.63 13.43 0.38
CA LYS A 76 -1.96 13.53 -1.05
C LYS A 76 -0.75 13.10 -1.86
N PRO A 77 -0.67 11.84 -2.32
CA PRO A 77 0.55 11.30 -2.93
C PRO A 77 0.89 11.92 -4.29
N PHE A 78 -0.09 12.53 -4.97
CA PHE A 78 0.09 13.11 -6.29
C PHE A 78 -0.24 14.61 -6.28
N PRO A 79 0.76 15.50 -6.41
CA PRO A 79 0.51 16.94 -6.42
C PRO A 79 -0.30 17.38 -7.66
N PHE A 80 -0.12 16.71 -8.80
CA PHE A 80 -0.86 17.02 -10.03
C PHE A 80 -2.27 16.40 -10.09
N PHE A 81 -2.54 15.41 -9.24
CA PHE A 81 -3.87 14.80 -9.10
C PHE A 81 -4.41 15.15 -7.71
N GLU A 82 -4.73 16.44 -7.51
CA GLU A 82 -5.06 17.08 -6.22
C GLU A 82 -6.18 16.42 -5.40
N HIS A 83 -6.91 15.51 -6.04
CA HIS A 83 -8.06 14.83 -5.50
C HIS A 83 -7.76 13.41 -5.02
N THR A 84 -6.52 12.93 -5.08
CA THR A 84 -6.16 11.60 -4.57
C THR A 84 -5.68 11.70 -3.13
N ILE A 85 -6.28 10.89 -2.24
CA ILE A 85 -6.00 10.91 -0.82
C ILE A 85 -5.70 9.50 -0.32
N HIS A 86 -4.71 9.42 0.55
CA HIS A 86 -4.36 8.25 1.33
C HIS A 86 -4.40 8.61 2.82
N SER A 87 -5.09 7.81 3.62
CA SER A 87 -5.16 7.99 5.07
C SER A 87 -5.01 6.67 5.79
N LEU A 88 -4.27 6.66 6.89
CA LEU A 88 -4.19 5.51 7.78
C LEU A 88 -4.37 5.95 9.23
N THR A 89 -5.20 5.22 9.95
CA THR A 89 -5.41 5.34 11.39
C THR A 89 -5.03 4.01 12.03
N ALA A 90 -4.25 4.04 13.10
CA ALA A 90 -3.79 2.86 13.81
C ALA A 90 -3.86 3.07 15.33
N LEU A 91 -4.32 2.05 16.04
CA LEU A 91 -4.38 1.97 17.49
C LEU A 91 -3.59 0.75 17.93
N SER A 92 -2.71 0.91 18.92
CA SER A 92 -2.02 -0.20 19.59
C SER A 92 -2.20 -0.10 21.10
N ALA A 93 -2.28 -1.25 21.76
CA ALA A 93 -2.41 -1.39 23.20
C ALA A 93 -1.50 -2.52 23.68
N SER A 94 -0.53 -2.16 24.52
CA SER A 94 0.44 -3.07 25.13
C SER A 94 -0.04 -3.52 26.51
N PHE A 95 -0.04 -4.84 26.72
CA PHE A 95 -0.43 -5.48 27.97
C PHE A 95 0.79 -6.13 28.61
N LYS A 96 1.09 -5.76 29.86
CA LYS A 96 2.25 -6.30 30.59
C LYS A 96 2.15 -7.83 30.68
N GLY A 97 3.12 -8.54 30.10
CA GLY A 97 3.21 -10.00 30.10
C GLY A 97 2.42 -10.72 28.99
N PHE A 98 1.57 -10.02 28.24
CA PHE A 98 0.76 -10.61 27.16
C PHE A 98 1.12 -10.05 25.77
N GLY A 99 2.06 -9.11 25.67
CA GLY A 99 2.43 -8.49 24.40
C GLY A 99 1.49 -7.34 23.99
N THR A 100 1.59 -6.92 22.74
CA THR A 100 0.90 -5.76 22.19
C THR A 100 -0.07 -6.18 21.10
N LEU A 101 -1.32 -5.74 21.22
CA LEU A 101 -2.35 -5.85 20.20
C LEU A 101 -2.50 -4.54 19.46
N ALA A 102 -2.75 -4.59 18.16
CA ALA A 102 -2.93 -3.39 17.38
C ALA A 102 -3.86 -3.60 16.19
N ILE A 103 -4.60 -2.54 15.84
CA ILE A 103 -5.53 -2.48 14.72
C ILE A 103 -5.24 -1.25 13.89
N SER A 104 -5.35 -1.37 12.57
CA SER A 104 -5.26 -0.22 11.66
C SER A 104 -6.31 -0.29 10.57
N ALA A 105 -6.73 0.89 10.12
CA ALA A 105 -7.60 1.11 8.99
C ALA A 105 -6.90 2.06 8.01
N ASN A 106 -6.63 1.55 6.83
CA ASN A 106 -5.97 2.22 5.73
C ASN A 106 -6.99 2.46 4.62
N ARG A 107 -6.98 3.66 4.05
CA ARG A 107 -7.95 4.05 3.02
C ARG A 107 -7.27 4.86 1.94
N PHE A 108 -7.63 4.54 0.71
CA PHE A 108 -7.23 5.28 -0.49
C PHE A 108 -8.45 5.62 -1.34
N TRP A 109 -8.64 6.90 -1.66
CA TRP A 109 -9.77 7.36 -2.47
C TRP A 109 -9.41 8.56 -3.35
N ARG A 110 -10.28 8.82 -4.34
CA ARG A 110 -10.30 10.08 -5.07
C ARG A 110 -11.56 10.88 -4.72
N GLU A 111 -11.41 12.17 -4.45
CA GLU A 111 -12.52 13.09 -4.13
C GLU A 111 -13.31 13.49 -5.37
N ARG A 112 -12.61 13.79 -6.47
CA ARG A 112 -13.19 14.15 -7.76
C ARG A 112 -12.64 13.23 -8.83
N GLN A 113 -13.52 12.76 -9.70
CA GLN A 113 -13.16 12.02 -10.89
C GLN A 113 -13.86 12.65 -12.08
N ALA A 114 -13.08 13.19 -13.01
CA ALA A 114 -13.61 13.59 -14.31
C ALA A 114 -14.13 12.33 -15.01
N ILE A 115 -15.37 12.39 -15.49
CA ILE A 115 -15.96 11.38 -16.37
C ILE A 115 -15.69 11.85 -17.79
N THR A 116 -15.20 10.93 -18.62
CA THR A 116 -14.85 11.15 -20.02
C THR A 116 -15.59 10.10 -20.84
N ASP A 117 -16.09 10.50 -21.99
CA ASP A 117 -16.81 9.63 -22.92
C ASP A 117 -15.85 8.78 -23.76
N GLU A 118 -16.32 7.70 -24.36
CA GLU A 118 -15.54 6.88 -25.31
C GLU A 118 -15.23 7.62 -26.62
N THR A 119 -15.97 8.70 -26.92
CA THR A 119 -15.87 9.47 -28.16
C THR A 119 -14.73 10.51 -28.17
N GLY A 120 -14.09 10.78 -27.02
CA GLY A 120 -12.97 11.71 -26.94
C GLY A 120 -12.59 12.14 -25.52
N PRO A 121 -11.47 12.86 -25.33
CA PRO A 121 -10.94 13.23 -24.00
C PRO A 121 -11.71 14.37 -23.31
N GLU A 122 -12.85 14.80 -23.86
CA GLU A 122 -13.62 15.93 -23.37
C GLU A 122 -14.35 15.59 -22.05
N ILE A 123 -14.29 16.51 -21.08
CA ILE A 123 -14.87 16.28 -19.76
C ILE A 123 -16.38 16.57 -19.83
N ILE A 124 -17.17 15.52 -19.82
CA ILE A 124 -18.65 15.58 -19.84
C ILE A 124 -19.26 15.80 -18.44
N GLY A 125 -18.49 15.57 -17.37
CA GLY A 125 -18.95 15.82 -16.01
C GLY A 125 -17.89 15.52 -14.94
N VAL A 126 -18.10 16.01 -13.73
CA VAL A 126 -17.24 15.73 -12.58
C VAL A 126 -18.05 14.95 -11.53
N ASP A 127 -17.65 13.71 -11.28
CA ASP A 127 -18.20 12.92 -10.18
C ASP A 127 -17.50 13.34 -8.89
N GLU A 128 -18.20 14.12 -8.07
CA GLU A 128 -17.81 14.41 -6.69
C GLU A 128 -18.19 13.21 -5.81
N LYS A 129 -17.18 12.40 -5.45
CA LYS A 129 -17.39 11.25 -4.59
C LYS A 129 -17.52 11.71 -3.13
N LYS A 130 -18.75 12.02 -2.71
CA LYS A 130 -19.09 12.15 -1.28
C LYS A 130 -18.76 10.85 -0.55
N PHE A 131 -18.37 10.93 0.73
CA PHE A 131 -18.02 9.79 1.56
C PHE A 131 -19.06 8.67 1.41
N ASN A 132 -18.69 7.62 0.69
CA ASN A 132 -19.54 6.47 0.45
C ASN A 132 -18.69 5.22 0.63
N PHE A 133 -19.10 4.38 1.57
CA PHE A 133 -18.38 3.15 1.91
C PHE A 133 -18.32 2.17 0.74
N PHE A 134 -19.29 2.23 -0.18
CA PHE A 134 -19.47 1.24 -1.25
C PHE A 134 -19.00 1.70 -2.64
N LYS A 135 -18.50 2.94 -2.80
CA LYS A 135 -18.11 3.49 -4.12
C LYS A 135 -16.59 3.57 -4.25
N SER A 136 -15.97 2.74 -5.10
CA SER A 136 -14.55 2.78 -5.58
C SER A 136 -13.53 3.46 -4.63
N THR A 137 -13.57 3.07 -3.36
CA THR A 137 -12.59 3.43 -2.34
C THR A 137 -11.90 2.15 -1.94
N HIS A 138 -10.58 2.16 -1.90
CA HIS A 138 -9.81 1.00 -1.49
C HIS A 138 -9.58 1.09 0.01
N TRP A 139 -9.85 0.01 0.72
CA TRP A 139 -9.68 -0.09 2.17
C TRP A 139 -8.83 -1.31 2.50
N GLU A 140 -8.06 -1.19 3.56
CA GLU A 140 -7.36 -2.29 4.20
C GLU A 140 -7.54 -2.14 5.71
N ILE A 141 -8.00 -3.20 6.35
CA ILE A 141 -8.06 -3.28 7.81
C ILE A 141 -7.10 -4.37 8.23
N LYS A 142 -6.22 -4.06 9.16
CA LYS A 142 -5.20 -5.00 9.65
C LYS A 142 -5.28 -5.10 11.16
N LEU A 143 -5.35 -6.33 11.64
CA LEU A 143 -5.17 -6.70 13.04
C LEU A 143 -3.77 -7.30 13.19
N SER A 144 -3.08 -6.97 14.27
CA SER A 144 -1.70 -7.38 14.51
C SER A 144 -1.47 -7.63 16.00
N TYR A 145 -0.55 -8.55 16.27
CA TYR A 145 -0.16 -8.95 17.61
C TYR A 145 1.33 -9.29 17.63
N ALA A 146 2.04 -8.88 18.67
CA ALA A 146 3.43 -9.23 18.89
C ALA A 146 3.75 -9.34 20.39
N THR A 147 4.68 -10.22 20.74
CA THR A 147 5.10 -10.53 22.12
C THR A 147 6.59 -10.34 22.30
#